data_AF-A0A2N7QLR5-F1
#
_entry.id   AF-A0A2N7QLR5-F1
#
_cell.length_a   1.000
_cell.length_b   1.000
_cell.length_c   1.000
_cell.angle_alpha   90.00
_cell.angle_beta   90.00
_cell.angle_gamma   90.00
#
_symmetry.space_group_name_H-M   'P 1'
#
loop_
_entity.id
_entity.type
_entity.pdbx_description
1 polymer ?
#
loop_
_entity_poly.entity_id
_entity_poly.type
_entity_poly.pdbx_seq_one_letter_code
_entity_poly.pdbx_strand_id
1 'polypeptide(L)'
;MDDSNKYTVTVYVAAPGTPLLKEQGHTNATSGPGHMFYVVSDGKGAPRSYGFAPVEHGRIDGQGGIARDDLQNYKDPLYSRTMEITKDQYDKLTAFGDNPKQHGFDMQYKDRRPPAFSSGTN
;
A
#
# COMPACT_ATOMS: atom_id res chain seq x y z
N MET A 1 -12.91 32.78 3.50
CA MET A 1 -12.01 31.88 4.25
C MET A 1 -11.00 31.36 3.26
N ASP A 2 -9.72 31.45 3.60
CA ASP A 2 -8.61 31.13 2.70
C ASP A 2 -8.50 29.60 2.55
N ASP A 3 -8.85 29.08 1.36
CA ASP A 3 -8.66 27.68 0.93
C ASP A 3 -7.17 27.39 0.64
N SER A 4 -6.25 27.89 1.46
CA SER A 4 -4.80 27.76 1.27
C SER A 4 -4.25 26.37 1.60
N ASN A 5 -5.11 25.39 1.92
CA ASN A 5 -4.70 24.00 2.05
C ASN A 5 -4.48 23.37 0.67
N LYS A 6 -3.22 23.14 0.33
CA LYS A 6 -2.86 22.29 -0.81
C LYS A 6 -3.08 20.83 -0.46
N TYR A 7 -4.28 20.34 -0.73
CA TYR A 7 -4.56 18.91 -0.67
C TYR A 7 -3.79 18.20 -1.77
N THR A 8 -3.08 17.14 -1.42
CA THR A 8 -2.31 16.35 -2.39
C THR A 8 -2.51 14.86 -2.19
N VAL A 9 -2.28 14.13 -3.27
CA VAL A 9 -1.99 12.70 -3.24
C VAL A 9 -0.64 12.45 -3.89
N THR A 10 0.18 11.62 -3.26
CA THR A 10 1.39 11.07 -3.83
C THR A 10 1.22 9.57 -4.00
N VAL A 11 1.36 9.08 -5.23
CA VAL A 11 1.39 7.64 -5.52
C VAL A 11 2.84 7.19 -5.55
N TYR A 12 3.14 6.12 -4.84
CA TYR A 12 4.46 5.50 -4.78
C TYR A 12 4.42 4.10 -5.41
N VAL A 13 5.47 3.77 -6.18
CA VAL A 13 5.67 2.45 -6.76
C VAL A 13 7.07 1.98 -6.38
N ALA A 14 7.14 0.91 -5.61
CA ALA A 14 8.35 0.19 -5.27
C ALA A 14 8.54 -0.98 -6.24
N ALA A 15 9.74 -1.11 -6.77
CA ALA A 15 10.10 -2.25 -7.62
C ALA A 15 10.35 -3.50 -6.78
N PRO A 16 10.32 -4.70 -7.39
CA PRO A 16 10.95 -5.88 -6.80
C PRO A 16 12.38 -5.57 -6.33
N GLY A 17 12.70 -5.98 -5.12
CA GLY A 17 14.00 -5.71 -4.49
C GLY A 17 14.13 -4.35 -3.79
N THR A 18 13.10 -3.49 -3.80
CA THR A 18 13.16 -2.21 -3.05
C THR A 18 13.41 -2.47 -1.55
N PRO A 19 14.42 -1.83 -0.94
CA PRO A 19 14.75 -2.05 0.48
C PRO A 19 13.65 -1.62 1.44
N LEU A 20 13.51 -2.38 2.53
CA LEU A 20 12.58 -2.14 3.62
C LEU A 20 13.34 -1.78 4.91
N LEU A 21 12.89 -0.74 5.60
CA LEU A 21 13.54 -0.21 6.81
C LEU A 21 13.05 -0.88 8.09
N LYS A 22 11.83 -1.41 8.06
CA LYS A 22 11.14 -1.98 9.21
C LYS A 22 10.69 -3.38 8.85
N GLU A 23 11.64 -4.30 8.82
CA GLU A 23 11.31 -5.72 8.80
C GLU A 23 11.91 -6.39 10.03
N GLN A 24 11.03 -6.98 10.85
CA GLN A 24 11.41 -7.58 12.12
C GLN A 24 12.35 -8.76 11.85
N GLY A 25 13.56 -8.69 12.40
CA GLY A 25 14.55 -9.77 12.30
C GLY A 25 15.40 -9.79 11.02
N HIS A 26 15.19 -8.86 10.08
CA HIS A 26 15.91 -8.85 8.80
C HIS A 26 16.57 -7.50 8.54
N THR A 27 17.90 -7.45 8.64
CA THR A 27 18.69 -6.21 8.50
C THR A 27 18.89 -5.75 7.05
N ASN A 28 18.39 -6.49 6.06
CA ASN A 28 18.48 -6.17 4.62
C ASN A 28 17.23 -6.64 3.86
N ALA A 29 16.06 -6.51 4.46
CA ALA A 29 14.85 -6.98 3.81
C ALA A 29 14.51 -6.16 2.56
N THR A 30 13.87 -6.82 1.60
CA THR A 30 13.45 -6.20 0.34
C THR A 30 12.06 -6.67 -0.03
N SER A 31 11.32 -5.80 -0.72
CA SER A 31 10.00 -6.15 -1.24
C SER A 31 10.13 -7.16 -2.37
N GLY A 32 9.68 -8.40 -2.16
CA GLY A 32 9.77 -9.48 -3.15
C GLY A 32 9.10 -9.13 -4.49
N PRO A 33 7.78 -8.86 -4.52
CA PRO A 33 7.07 -8.51 -5.75
C PRO A 33 7.09 -7.01 -6.08
N GLY A 34 7.65 -6.17 -5.19
CA GLY A 34 7.40 -4.73 -5.20
C GLY A 34 6.09 -4.37 -4.49
N HIS A 35 5.70 -3.10 -4.52
CA HIS A 35 4.51 -2.61 -3.83
C HIS A 35 4.02 -1.29 -4.41
N MET A 36 2.73 -1.02 -4.27
CA MET A 36 2.18 0.31 -4.54
C MET A 36 1.36 0.77 -3.36
N PHE A 37 1.49 2.04 -3.01
CA PHE A 37 0.71 2.69 -1.98
C PHE A 37 0.53 4.16 -2.35
N TYR A 38 -0.44 4.80 -1.70
CA TYR A 38 -0.64 6.24 -1.86
C TYR A 38 -0.60 6.94 -0.52
N VAL A 39 -0.25 8.21 -0.57
CA VAL A 39 -0.13 9.08 0.59
C VAL A 39 -0.95 10.33 0.34
N VAL A 40 -1.79 10.73 1.29
CA VAL A 40 -2.55 11.98 1.20
C VAL A 40 -2.05 13.00 2.22
N SER A 41 -2.05 14.28 1.85
CA SER A 41 -1.70 15.40 2.73
C SER A 41 -2.72 16.52 2.59
N ASP A 42 -3.01 17.19 3.70
CA ASP A 42 -3.83 18.41 3.76
C ASP A 42 -2.98 19.70 3.84
N GLY A 43 -1.66 19.57 3.80
CA GLY A 43 -0.70 20.67 3.91
C GLY A 43 -0.49 21.23 5.33
N LYS A 44 -1.17 20.68 6.35
CA LYS A 44 -1.09 21.15 7.75
C LYS A 44 -0.57 20.09 8.71
N GLY A 45 -0.83 18.82 8.43
CA GLY A 45 -0.48 17.69 9.30
C GLY A 45 0.55 16.73 8.73
N ALA A 46 0.83 15.68 9.50
CA ALA A 46 1.58 14.54 9.00
C ALA A 46 0.78 13.86 7.87
N PRO A 47 1.42 13.54 6.74
CA PRO A 47 0.76 12.86 5.64
C PRO A 47 0.35 11.44 6.05
N ARG A 48 -0.74 10.93 5.48
CA ARG A 48 -1.30 9.62 5.83
C ARG A 48 -1.08 8.63 4.70
N SER A 49 -0.41 7.51 5.02
CA SER A 49 -0.07 6.45 4.08
C SER A 49 -1.14 5.37 4.06
N TYR A 50 -1.39 4.86 2.86
CA TYR A 50 -2.39 3.85 2.56
C TYR A 50 -1.85 2.88 1.52
N GLY A 51 -1.38 1.72 1.98
CA GLY A 51 -1.17 0.55 1.14
C GLY A 51 -2.06 -0.60 1.58
N PHE A 52 -2.02 -1.69 0.80
CA PHE A 52 -2.69 -2.93 1.14
C PHE A 52 -1.70 -4.08 1.03
N ALA A 53 -1.50 -4.81 2.12
CA ALA A 53 -0.54 -5.90 2.20
C ALA A 53 -1.16 -7.08 2.97
N PRO A 54 -0.67 -8.32 2.78
CA PRO A 54 -1.06 -9.44 3.63
C PRO A 54 -0.84 -9.12 5.11
N VAL A 55 -1.79 -9.49 5.98
CA VAL A 55 -1.62 -9.33 7.44
C VAL A 55 -0.50 -10.25 7.94
N GLU A 56 -0.44 -11.47 7.41
CA GLU A 56 0.65 -12.39 7.67
C GLU A 56 1.68 -12.28 6.53
N HIS A 57 2.90 -11.91 6.90
CA HIS A 57 3.97 -11.70 5.93
C HIS A 57 4.25 -12.99 5.13
N GLY A 58 4.43 -12.85 3.82
CA GLY A 58 4.68 -13.98 2.92
C GLY A 58 3.46 -14.82 2.54
N ARG A 59 2.28 -14.58 3.14
CA ARG A 59 1.04 -15.21 2.66
C ARG A 59 0.55 -14.55 1.38
N ILE A 60 0.35 -15.38 0.37
CA ILE A 60 -0.23 -15.01 -0.93
C ILE A 60 -1.73 -15.31 -1.02
N ASP A 61 -2.27 -15.98 -0.01
CA ASP A 61 -3.70 -16.28 0.16
C ASP A 61 -4.10 -15.95 1.59
N GLY A 62 -5.20 -15.23 1.76
CA GLY A 62 -5.74 -14.88 3.06
C GLY A 62 -5.89 -13.39 3.33
N GLN A 63 -6.07 -13.06 4.61
CA GLN A 63 -6.51 -11.74 5.02
C GLN A 63 -5.44 -10.68 4.71
N GLY A 64 -5.83 -9.65 3.97
CA GLY A 64 -5.06 -8.43 3.82
C GLY A 64 -5.43 -7.38 4.86
N GLY A 65 -4.57 -6.38 4.97
CA GLY A 65 -4.69 -5.28 5.91
C GLY A 65 -4.20 -3.98 5.29
N ILE A 66 -4.62 -2.88 5.89
CA ILE A 66 -4.18 -1.54 5.48
C ILE A 66 -2.79 -1.30 6.09
N ALA A 67 -1.79 -1.12 5.24
CA ALA A 67 -0.45 -0.73 5.66
C ALA A 67 -0.39 0.80 5.81
N ARG A 68 -0.08 1.25 7.03
CA ARG A 68 -0.09 2.69 7.41
C ARG A 68 1.28 3.31 7.50
N ASP A 69 2.32 2.50 7.42
CA ASP A 69 3.70 2.88 7.62
C ASP A 69 4.56 2.70 6.37
N ASP A 70 3.96 2.41 5.21
CA ASP A 70 4.66 2.22 3.93
C ASP A 70 5.58 3.40 3.60
N LEU A 71 5.13 4.64 3.83
CA LEU A 71 5.93 5.86 3.63
C LEU A 71 7.22 5.87 4.48
N GLN A 72 7.20 5.26 5.67
CA GLN A 72 8.37 5.18 6.54
C GLN A 72 9.15 3.87 6.37
N ASN A 73 8.56 2.87 5.71
CA ASN A 73 9.17 1.56 5.56
C ASN A 73 9.92 1.42 4.23
N TYR A 74 9.33 1.85 3.12
CA TYR A 74 9.95 1.75 1.80
C TYR A 74 11.01 2.81 1.60
N LYS A 75 12.26 2.39 1.44
CA LYS A 75 13.39 3.28 1.15
C LYS A 75 13.58 3.42 -0.36
N ASP A 76 13.61 4.66 -0.84
CA ASP A 76 13.90 5.02 -2.25
C ASP A 76 13.05 4.23 -3.27
N PRO A 77 11.70 4.33 -3.22
CA PRO A 77 10.84 3.67 -4.18
C PRO A 77 11.14 4.12 -5.62
N LEU A 78 11.00 3.19 -6.58
CA LEU A 78 11.35 3.40 -7.99
C LEU A 78 10.70 4.66 -8.58
N TYR A 79 9.46 4.92 -8.20
CA TYR A 79 8.70 6.04 -8.71
C TYR A 79 7.82 6.67 -7.63
N SER A 80 7.71 7.99 -7.66
CA SER A 80 6.68 8.71 -6.96
C SER A 80 6.18 9.89 -7.80
N ARG A 81 4.89 10.21 -7.66
CA ARG A 81 4.31 11.40 -8.27
C ARG A 81 3.29 12.03 -7.35
N THR A 82 3.49 13.32 -7.07
CA THR A 82 2.56 14.15 -6.31
C THR A 82 1.63 14.91 -7.26
N MET A 83 0.35 14.93 -6.92
CA MET A 83 -0.70 15.66 -7.65
C MET A 83 -1.50 16.49 -6.65
N GLU A 84 -1.80 17.74 -7.00
CA GLU A 84 -2.79 18.54 -6.27
C GLU A 84 -4.19 17.98 -6.56
N ILE A 85 -5.02 17.91 -5.52
CA ILE A 85 -6.39 17.39 -5.58
C ILE A 85 -7.35 18.34 -4.87
N THR A 86 -8.63 18.18 -5.13
CA THR A 86 -9.68 18.89 -4.39
C THR A 86 -9.83 18.32 -2.97
N LYS A 87 -10.42 19.11 -2.06
CA LYS A 87 -10.78 18.63 -0.73
C LYS A 87 -11.71 17.40 -0.78
N ASP A 88 -12.70 17.40 -1.67
CA ASP A 88 -13.63 16.26 -1.81
C ASP A 88 -12.89 14.97 -2.25
N GLN A 89 -11.91 15.08 -3.15
CA GLN A 89 -11.06 13.95 -3.51
C GLN A 89 -10.18 13.49 -2.35
N TYR A 90 -9.61 14.42 -1.58
CA TYR A 90 -8.86 14.09 -0.37
C TYR A 90 -9.74 13.33 0.63
N ASP A 91 -10.95 13.83 0.92
CA ASP A 91 -11.89 13.22 1.85
C ASP A 91 -12.33 11.81 1.38
N LYS A 92 -12.53 11.61 0.08
CA LYS A 92 -12.86 10.30 -0.51
C LYS A 92 -11.71 9.30 -0.43
N LEU A 93 -10.49 9.72 -0.79
CA LEU A 93 -9.29 8.88 -0.67
C LEU A 93 -8.98 8.51 0.79
N THR A 94 -9.26 9.46 1.69
CA THR A 94 -9.20 9.29 3.14
C THR A 94 -10.19 8.23 3.61
N ALA A 95 -11.48 8.38 3.28
CA ALA A 95 -12.53 7.45 3.68
C ALA A 95 -12.28 6.04 3.11
N PHE A 96 -11.90 5.96 1.83
CA PHE A 96 -11.51 4.70 1.21
C PHE A 96 -10.32 4.05 1.92
N GLY A 97 -9.25 4.81 2.17
CA GLY A 97 -8.07 4.27 2.83
C GLY A 97 -8.34 3.84 4.29
N ASP A 98 -9.26 4.52 4.97
CA ASP A 98 -9.63 4.21 6.35
C ASP A 98 -10.55 2.99 6.44
N ASN A 99 -11.48 2.82 5.50
CA ASN A 99 -12.49 1.75 5.52
C ASN A 99 -12.77 1.17 4.12
N PRO A 100 -11.78 0.58 3.41
CA PRO A 100 -11.93 0.20 2.01
C PRO A 100 -13.02 -0.84 1.79
N LYS A 101 -13.26 -1.73 2.78
CA LYS A 101 -14.36 -2.70 2.76
C LYS A 101 -15.74 -2.05 2.65
N GLN A 102 -15.96 -0.91 3.31
CA GLN A 102 -17.24 -0.17 3.23
C GLN A 102 -17.48 0.42 1.83
N HIS A 103 -16.42 0.52 1.03
CA HIS A 103 -16.43 0.98 -0.35
C HIS A 103 -16.32 -0.17 -1.37
N GLY A 104 -16.55 -1.41 -0.94
CA GLY A 104 -16.60 -2.58 -1.83
C GLY A 104 -15.26 -3.23 -2.16
N PHE A 105 -14.17 -2.81 -1.51
CA PHE A 105 -12.87 -3.46 -1.68
C PHE A 105 -12.84 -4.84 -1.00
N ASP A 106 -12.32 -5.84 -1.71
CA ASP A 106 -12.14 -7.19 -1.16
C ASP A 106 -10.88 -7.22 -0.29
N MET A 107 -11.06 -7.47 1.00
CA MET A 107 -9.98 -7.53 1.98
C MET A 107 -9.25 -8.89 2.01
N GLN A 108 -9.56 -9.79 1.08
CA GLN A 108 -8.93 -11.10 0.97
C GLN A 108 -8.06 -11.18 -0.28
N TYR A 109 -6.78 -11.52 -0.08
CA TYR A 109 -5.97 -12.07 -1.14
C TYR A 109 -6.51 -13.46 -1.47
N LYS A 110 -6.73 -13.71 -2.76
CA LYS A 110 -7.16 -15.01 -3.27
C LYS A 110 -6.06 -15.53 -4.17
N ASP A 111 -5.41 -16.61 -3.77
CA ASP A 111 -4.46 -17.28 -4.67
C ASP A 111 -5.22 -17.76 -5.92
N ARG A 112 -4.80 -17.26 -7.08
CA ARG A 112 -5.38 -17.61 -8.39
C ARG A 112 -4.52 -18.60 -9.16
N ARG A 113 -3.44 -19.12 -8.55
CA ARG A 113 -2.63 -20.16 -9.19
C ARG A 113 -3.47 -21.43 -9.37
N PRO A 114 -3.39 -22.10 -10.54
CA PRO A 114 -4.04 -23.38 -10.72
C PRO A 114 -3.47 -24.40 -9.72
N PRO A 115 -4.28 -25.38 -9.26
CA PRO A 115 -3.77 -26.44 -8.38
C PRO A 115 -2.57 -27.12 -9.05
N ALA A 116 -1.51 -27.38 -8.28
CA ALA A 116 -0.37 -28.11 -8.78
C ALA A 116 -0.85 -29.46 -9.32
N PHE A 117 -0.59 -29.74 -10.60
CA PHE A 117 -0.75 -31.08 -11.13
C PHE A 117 0.19 -31.99 -10.35
N SER A 118 -0.37 -32.86 -9.51
CA SER A 118 0.36 -33.97 -8.94
C SER A 118 0.77 -34.87 -10.11
N SER A 119 2.05 -34.83 -10.47
CA SER A 119 2.66 -35.85 -11.31
C SER A 119 2.77 -37.12 -10.47
N GLY A 120 1.66 -37.84 -10.33
CA GLY A 120 1.67 -39.22 -9.86
C GLY A 120 2.40 -40.05 -10.92
N THR A 121 3.61 -40.47 -10.63
CA THR A 121 4.27 -41.55 -11.35
C THR A 121 3.54 -42.84 -11.01
N ASN A 122 2.95 -43.48 -12.02
CA ASN A 122 2.56 -44.89 -11.99
C ASN A 122 3.79 -45.79 -12.05
#